data_AF-A0A1M7ZBE9-F1
#
_entry.id   AF-A0A1M7ZBE9-F1
#
_cell.length_a   1.000
_cell.length_b   1.000
_cell.length_c   1.000
_cell.angle_alpha   90.00
_cell.angle_beta   90.00
_cell.angle_gamma   90.00
#
_symmetry.space_group_name_H-M   'P 1'
#
loop_
_entity.id
_entity.type
_entity.pdbx_description
1 polymer ?
#
loop_
_entity_poly.entity_id
_entity_poly.type
_entity_poly.pdbx_seq_one_letter_code
_entity_poly.pdbx_strand_id
1 'polypeptide(L)' 'MRNYLQVVGIVTGVLIVFVTLIQFEVAKPLIWLIFIFSPILMIWMTVSILLAPIEIKETFEEQWYQDRPDLLK' A
#
# COMPACT_ATOMS: atom_id res chain seq x y z
N MET A 1 -14.00 12.49 -4.68
CA MET A 1 -12.65 12.15 -4.17
C MET A 1 -12.62 10.68 -3.85
N ARG A 2 -12.13 9.83 -4.75
CA ARG A 2 -11.82 8.43 -4.41
C ARG A 2 -10.44 8.44 -3.78
N ASN A 3 -10.36 8.58 -2.46
CA ASN A 3 -9.08 8.73 -1.76
C ASN A 3 -8.36 7.37 -1.63
N TYR A 4 -7.91 6.81 -2.76
CA TYR A 4 -7.12 5.58 -2.78
C TYR A 4 -5.86 5.71 -1.89
N LEU A 5 -5.27 6.91 -1.80
CA LEU A 5 -4.17 7.21 -0.87
C LEU A 5 -4.57 7.05 0.61
N GLN A 6 -5.81 7.36 0.99
CA GLN A 6 -6.29 7.11 2.34
C GLN A 6 -6.45 5.60 2.58
N VAL A 7 -6.95 4.85 1.60
CA VAL A 7 -7.05 3.39 1.70
C VAL A 7 -5.67 2.77 1.87
N VAL A 8 -4.69 3.18 1.06
CA VAL A 8 -3.30 2.75 1.18
C VAL A 8 -2.77 3.09 2.57
N GLY A 9 -2.93 4.34 3.04
CA GLY A 9 -2.48 4.76 4.37
C GLY A 9 -3.10 3.94 5.50
N ILE A 10 -4.39 3.62 5.43
CA ILE A 10 -5.08 2.78 6.42
C ILE A 10 -4.49 1.36 6.41
N VAL A 11 -4.38 0.73 5.24
CA VAL A 11 -3.87 -0.64 5.12
C VAL A 11 -2.43 -0.73 5.58
N THR A 12 -1.58 0.24 5.20
CA THR A 12 -0.20 0.35 5.69
C THR A 12 -0.15 0.52 7.21
N GLY A 13 -0.99 1.39 7.79
CA GLY A 13 -1.08 1.57 9.23
C GLY A 13 -1.45 0.29 9.97
N VAL A 14 -2.45 -0.46 9.48
CA VAL A 14 -2.83 -1.76 10.04
C VAL A 14 -1.67 -2.76 9.95
N LEU A 15 -0.92 -2.77 8.85
CA LEU A 15 0.26 -3.64 8.67
C LEU A 15 1.39 -3.30 9.65
N ILE A 16 1.66 -2.01 9.89
CA ILE A 16 2.66 -1.57 10.87
C ILE A 16 2.26 -2.04 12.27
N VAL A 17 0.98 -1.88 12.64
CA VAL A 17 0.46 -2.37 13.92
C VAL A 17 0.61 -3.89 14.01
N PHE A 18 0.24 -4.62 12.96
CA PHE A 18 0.34 -6.08 12.90
C PHE A 18 1.75 -6.60 13.13
N VAL A 19 2.74 -6.06 12.39
CA VAL A 19 4.14 -6.44 12.53
C VAL A 19 4.66 -6.10 13.93
N THR A 20 4.27 -4.94 14.46
CA THR A 20 4.63 -4.52 15.83
C THR A 20 4.09 -5.51 16.87
N LEU A 21 2.82 -5.90 16.77
CA LEU A 21 2.20 -6.87 17.70
C LEU A 21 2.91 -8.22 17.67
N ILE A 22 3.28 -8.70 16.47
CA ILE A 22 4.06 -9.94 16.30
C ILE A 22 5.43 -9.80 16.96
N GLN A 23 6.16 -8.71 16.70
CA GLN A 23 7.51 -8.49 17.20
C GLN A 23 7.60 -8.50 18.73
N PHE A 24 6.58 -7.98 19.42
CA PHE A 24 6.50 -7.97 20.89
C PHE A 24 5.72 -9.16 21.47
N GLU A 25 5.19 -10.05 20.61
CA GLU A 25 4.36 -11.20 20.99
C GLU A 25 3.14 -10.86 21.87
N VAL A 26 2.59 -9.65 21.72
CA VAL A 26 1.46 -9.16 22.53
C VAL A 26 0.13 -9.25 21.79
N ALA A 27 -0.96 -9.34 22.55
CA ALA A 27 -2.34 -9.35 22.03
C ALA A 27 -2.59 -10.40 20.93
N LYS A 28 -2.25 -11.67 21.20
CA LYS A 28 -2.45 -12.80 20.27
C LYS A 28 -3.83 -12.83 19.58
N PRO A 29 -4.97 -12.57 20.25
CA PRO A 29 -6.27 -12.53 19.57
C PRO A 29 -6.33 -11.46 18.46
N LEU A 30 -5.71 -10.30 18.67
CA LEU A 30 -5.68 -9.22 17.69
C LEU A 30 -4.77 -9.56 16.51
N ILE A 31 -3.63 -10.23 16.75
CA ILE A 31 -2.77 -10.77 15.68
C ILE A 31 -3.58 -11.72 14.79
N TRP A 32 -4.27 -12.69 15.39
CA TRP A 32 -5.10 -13.64 14.64
C TRP A 32 -6.21 -12.95 13.85
N LEU A 33 -6.87 -11.95 14.44
CA LEU A 33 -7.89 -11.16 13.76
C LEU A 33 -7.30 -10.47 12.53
N ILE A 34 -6.22 -9.71 12.68
CA ILE A 34 -5.61 -8.99 11.57
C ILE A 34 -5.11 -9.97 10.50
N PHE A 35 -4.55 -11.11 10.89
CA PHE A 35 -4.11 -12.15 9.96
C PHE A 35 -5.25 -12.66 9.08
N ILE A 36 -6.40 -13.02 9.69
CA ILE A 36 -7.58 -13.51 8.97
C ILE A 36 -8.16 -12.43 8.03
N PHE A 37 -8.19 -11.17 8.47
CA PHE A 37 -8.71 -10.06 7.66
C PHE A 37 -7.70 -9.49 6.66
N SER A 38 -6.42 -9.85 6.76
CA SER A 38 -5.36 -9.33 5.89
C SER A 38 -5.62 -9.54 4.39
N PRO A 39 -6.15 -10.69 3.91
CA PRO A 39 -6.43 -10.85 2.49
C PRO A 39 -7.51 -9.87 2.00
N ILE A 40 -8.51 -9.59 2.84
CA ILE A 40 -9.59 -8.63 2.54
C ILE A 40 -9.02 -7.21 2.45
N LEU A 41 -8.16 -6.84 3.40
CA LEU A 41 -7.49 -5.53 3.39
C LEU A 41 -6.62 -5.34 2.14
N MET A 42 -5.89 -6.38 1.73
CA MET A 42 -5.06 -6.34 0.52
C MET A 42 -5.92 -6.19 -0.74
N ILE A 43 -7.00 -6.98 -0.88
CA ILE A 43 -7.91 -6.88 -2.02
C ILE A 43 -8.55 -5.48 -2.08
N TRP A 44 -9.00 -4.96 -0.94
CA TRP A 44 -9.60 -3.63 -0.85
C TRP A 44 -8.61 -2.53 -1.28
N MET A 45 -7.36 -2.61 -0.84
CA MET A 45 -6.30 -1.70 -1.27
C MET A 45 -6.05 -1.79 -2.78
N THR A 46 -5.86 -2.99 -3.32
CA THR A 46 -5.60 -3.20 -4.75
C THR A 46 -6.73 -2.68 -5.61
N VAL A 47 -7.98 -3.02 -5.30
CA VAL A 47 -9.15 -2.53 -6.05
C VAL A 47 -9.24 -1.00 -5.98
N SER A 48 -8.93 -0.40 -4.83
CA SER A 48 -8.95 1.06 -4.68
C SER A 48 -7.90 1.76 -5.54
N ILE A 49 -6.73 1.14 -5.71
CA ILE A 49 -5.66 1.65 -6.60
C ILE A 49 -6.07 1.48 -8.07
N LEU A 50 -6.56 0.29 -8.47
CA LEU A 50 -6.93 0.02 -9.86
C LEU A 50 -8.08 0.91 -10.37
N LEU A 51 -8.98 1.30 -9.47
CA LEU A 51 -10.11 2.17 -9.77
C LEU A 51 -9.81 3.66 -9.55
N ALA A 52 -8.56 4.00 -9.22
CA ALA A 52 -8.15 5.38 -9.02
C ALA A 52 -8.10 6.10 -10.38
N PRO A 53 -8.74 7.29 -10.51
CA PRO A 53 -8.73 8.06 -11.74
C PRO A 53 -7.40 8.82 -11.87
N ILE A 54 -6.30 8.10 -12.01
CA ILE A 54 -4.96 8.64 -12.14
C ILE A 54 -4.62 8.65 -13.63
N GLU A 55 -4.25 9.83 -14.14
CA GLU A 55 -3.73 9.94 -15.49
C GLU A 55 -2.29 9.41 -15.50
N ILE A 56 -2.09 8.24 -16.12
CA ILE A 56 -0.78 7.64 -16.29
C ILE A 56 -0.09 8.39 -17.43
N LYS A 57 0.75 9.37 -17.09
CA LYS A 57 1.48 10.17 -18.08
C LYS A 57 2.59 9.39 -18.77
N GLU A 58 3.16 8.44 -18.05
CA GLU A 58 4.28 7.61 -18.51
C GLU A 58 4.10 6.19 -17.98
N THR A 59 4.45 5.21 -18.79
CA THR A 59 4.48 3.81 -18.38
C THR A 59 5.63 3.55 -17.41
N PHE A 60 5.55 2.43 -16.69
CA PHE A 60 6.63 2.02 -15.78
C PHE A 60 7.99 1.91 -16.51
N GLU A 61 7.99 1.34 -17.72
CA GLU A 61 9.20 1.21 -18.55
C GLU A 61 9.75 2.59 -18.96
N GLU A 62 8.88 3.52 -19.33
CA GLU A 62 9.28 4.90 -19.67
C GLU A 62 9.94 5.60 -18.47
N GLN A 63 9.39 5.47 -17.25
CA GLN A 63 10.04 6.04 -16.06
C GLN A 63 11.41 5.43 -15.74
N TRP A 64 11.64 4.15 -16.08
CA TRP A 64 12.87 3.44 -15.72
C TRP A 64 14.03 3.73 -16.70
N TYR A 65 13.71 3.99 -17.97
CA TYR A 65 14.69 4.27 -19.02
C TYR A 65 14.82 5.75 -19.39
N GLN A 66 14.08 6.64 -18.73
CA GLN A 66 14.32 8.07 -18.87
C GLN A 66 15.66 8.45 -18.25
N ASP A 67 16.61 8.85 -19.11
CA ASP A 67 17.79 9.59 -18.70
C ASP A 67 17.31 10.85 -17.97
N ARG A 68 17.56 10.86 -16.66
CA ARG A 68 17.19 11.97 -15.76
C ARG A 68 17.95 13.23 -16.19
N PRO A 69 17.31 14.19 -16.89
CA PRO A 69 18.02 15.36 -17.39
C PRO A 69 18.48 16.28 -16.25
N ASP A 70 17.94 16.10 -15.05
CA ASP A 70 18.37 16.71 -13.79
C ASP A 70 19.70 16.15 -13.24
N LEU A 71 20.11 14.94 -13.63
CA LEU A 71 21.38 14.32 -13.22
C LEU A 71 22.53 14.60 -14.20
N LEU A 72 22.25 15.25 -15.33
CA LEU A 72 23.23 15.62 -16.37
C LEU A 72 23.84 17.03 -16.15
N LYS A 73 23.65 17.64 -14.98
CA LYS A 73 24.19 18.96 -14.62
C LYS A 73 25.38 18.89 -13.69
#